data_AF-A0A8S9IDG5-F1
#
_entry.id   AF-A0A8S9IDG5-F1
#
_cell.length_a   1.000
_cell.length_b   1.000
_cell.length_c   1.000
_cell.angle_alpha   90.00
_cell.angle_beta   90.00
_cell.angle_gamma   90.00
#
_symmetry.space_group_name_H-M   'P 1'
#
loop_
_entity.id
_entity.type
_entity.pdbx_description
1 polymer ?
#
loop_
_entity_poly.entity_id
_entity_poly.type
_entity_poly.pdbx_seq_one_letter_code
_entity_poly.pdbx_strand_id
1 'polypeptide(L)'
;MNCLCVVENVIYACFKSSGLMWFDTKLKLWRRLVDSDGKVIFYSFNAEKMAEYEGKLAVFWSQINTDHALMKMDIRCRMIALDRVGEEIRGKIEWSGIMATCSYDITLRHCLVVSAD
;
A
#
# COMPACT_ATOMS: atom_id res chain seq x y z
N MET A 1 0.30 13.38 -2.80
CA MET A 1 0.94 12.09 -2.49
C MET A 1 0.62 11.79 -1.04
N ASN A 2 0.04 10.61 -0.74
CA ASN A 2 -0.43 10.29 0.61
C ASN A 2 0.66 9.59 1.44
N CYS A 3 1.40 8.68 0.80
CA CYS A 3 2.49 7.92 1.40
C CYS A 3 3.44 7.43 0.29
N LEU A 4 4.68 7.11 0.68
CA LEU A 4 5.71 6.57 -0.18
C LEU A 4 6.49 5.46 0.52
N CYS A 5 7.12 4.59 -0.26
CA CYS A 5 8.05 3.58 0.22
C CYS A 5 9.09 3.27 -0.85
N VAL A 6 10.25 2.78 -0.45
CA VAL A 6 11.25 2.24 -1.37
C VAL A 6 11.27 0.73 -1.21
N VAL A 7 11.17 -0.01 -2.31
CA VAL A 7 11.33 -1.47 -2.36
C VAL A 7 12.32 -1.76 -3.47
N GLU A 8 13.38 -2.52 -3.19
CA GLU A 8 14.43 -2.85 -4.17
C GLU A 8 14.92 -1.65 -5.00
N ASN A 9 15.23 -0.53 -4.34
CA ASN A 9 15.67 0.73 -4.96
C ASN A 9 14.67 1.41 -5.90
N VAL A 10 13.40 1.00 -5.91
CA VAL A 10 12.33 1.66 -6.65
C VAL A 10 11.44 2.42 -5.68
N ILE A 11 11.15 3.67 -6.00
CA ILE A 11 10.23 4.51 -5.21
C ILE A 11 8.80 4.20 -5.63
N TYR A 12 7.97 3.80 -4.67
CA TYR A 12 6.54 3.65 -4.81
C TYR A 12 5.82 4.75 -4.03
N ALA A 13 4.71 5.23 -4.57
CA ALA A 13 3.90 6.24 -3.90
C ALA A 13 2.42 6.12 -4.24
N CYS A 14 1.58 6.46 -3.27
CA CYS A 14 0.14 6.55 -3.45
C CYS A 14 -0.29 7.99 -3.77
N PHE A 15 -0.99 8.17 -4.88
CA PHE A 15 -1.53 9.46 -5.33
C PHE A 15 -3.05 9.42 -5.37
N LYS A 16 -3.72 10.38 -4.73
CA LYS A 16 -5.18 10.41 -4.51
C LYS A 16 -6.00 10.07 -5.76
N SER A 17 -5.63 10.58 -6.93
CA SER A 17 -6.33 10.35 -8.20
C SER A 17 -5.78 9.18 -9.03
N SER A 18 -4.49 8.87 -8.92
CA SER A 18 -3.82 7.90 -9.82
C SER A 18 -3.62 6.53 -9.21
N GLY A 19 -3.88 6.36 -7.91
CA GLY A 19 -3.65 5.11 -7.19
C GLY A 19 -2.19 4.91 -6.80
N LEU A 20 -1.80 3.65 -6.67
CA LEU A 20 -0.42 3.25 -6.42
C LEU A 20 0.43 3.36 -7.69
N MET A 21 1.55 4.05 -7.60
CA MET A 21 2.48 4.29 -8.70
C MET A 21 3.92 3.97 -8.30
N TRP A 22 4.77 3.71 -9.28
CA TRP A 22 6.21 3.57 -9.11
C TRP A 22 6.95 4.57 -10.00
N PHE A 23 8.12 5.03 -9.57
CA PHE A 23 8.92 6.00 -10.31
C PHE A 23 9.88 5.28 -11.27
N ASP A 24 9.70 5.50 -12.56
CA ASP A 24 10.59 5.01 -13.61
C ASP A 24 11.75 6.01 -13.75
N THR A 25 12.92 5.63 -13.22
CA THR A 25 14.10 6.50 -13.22
C THR A 25 14.68 6.71 -14.62
N LYS A 26 14.49 5.75 -15.54
CA LYS A 26 14.95 5.85 -16.93
C LYS A 26 14.11 6.87 -17.69
N LEU A 27 12.79 6.74 -17.60
CA LEU A 27 11.84 7.64 -18.27
C LEU A 27 11.56 8.94 -17.49
N LYS A 28 12.03 9.02 -16.23
CA LYS A 28 11.84 10.13 -15.29
C LYS A 28 10.37 10.48 -15.07
N LEU A 29 9.50 9.48 -14.96
CA LEU A 29 8.06 9.66 -14.81
C LEU A 29 7.45 8.63 -13.85
N TRP A 30 6.25 8.93 -13.36
CA TRP A 30 5.46 8.00 -12.55
C TRP A 30 4.63 7.09 -13.43
N ARG A 31 4.69 5.79 -13.18
CA ARG A 31 3.90 4.77 -13.86
C ARG A 31 2.96 4.11 -12.87
N ARG A 32 1.74 3.82 -13.31
CA ARG A 32 0.75 3.15 -12.48
C ARG A 32 1.20 1.70 -12.23
N LEU A 33 1.07 1.23 -10.99
CA LEU A 33 1.25 -0.18 -10.69
C LEU A 33 -0.01 -0.94 -11.11
N VAL A 34 0.17 -1.92 -11.99
CA VAL A 34 -0.91 -2.73 -12.56
C VAL A 34 -0.67 -4.21 -12.31
N ASP A 35 -1.72 -5.01 -12.36
CA ASP A 35 -1.63 -6.47 -12.28
C ASP A 35 -1.21 -7.10 -13.62
N SER A 36 -1.25 -8.44 -13.69
CA SER A 36 -0.94 -9.21 -14.89
C SER A 36 -1.84 -8.88 -16.09
N ASP A 37 -3.07 -8.42 -15.84
CA ASP A 37 -4.06 -8.05 -16.85
C ASP A 37 -3.98 -6.56 -17.22
N GLY A 38 -3.05 -5.79 -16.63
CA GLY A 38 -2.95 -4.35 -16.82
C GLY A 38 -3.99 -3.54 -16.02
N LYS A 39 -4.68 -4.15 -15.06
CA LYS A 39 -5.68 -3.47 -14.21
C LYS A 39 -5.03 -2.82 -13.00
N VAL A 40 -5.66 -1.75 -12.51
CA VAL A 40 -5.19 -1.02 -11.32
C VAL A 40 -5.36 -1.87 -10.07
N ILE A 41 -4.26 -2.08 -9.33
CA ILE A 41 -4.25 -2.95 -8.14
C ILE A 41 -4.93 -2.30 -6.93
N PHE A 42 -4.72 -1.00 -6.77
CA PHE A 42 -5.07 -0.31 -5.54
C PHE A 42 -5.33 1.17 -5.79
N TYR A 43 -6.53 1.62 -5.42
CA TYR A 43 -6.88 3.04 -5.37
C TYR A 43 -6.53 3.60 -3.99
N SER A 44 -5.86 4.75 -4.02
CA SER A 44 -5.14 5.33 -2.87
C SER A 44 -6.01 6.13 -1.90
N PHE A 45 -7.33 6.21 -2.12
CA PHE A 45 -8.18 7.21 -1.47
C PHE A 45 -8.01 7.24 0.06
N ASN A 46 -7.71 6.09 0.66
CA ASN A 46 -7.51 5.95 2.10
C ASN A 46 -6.09 5.52 2.50
N ALA A 47 -5.15 5.34 1.57
CA ALA A 47 -3.79 4.92 1.96
C ALA A 47 -3.11 5.98 2.83
N GLU A 48 -2.67 5.56 4.01
CA GLU A 48 -2.04 6.42 5.02
C GLU A 48 -0.54 6.14 5.13
N LYS A 49 -0.15 4.86 5.07
CA LYS A 49 1.25 4.43 5.21
C LYS A 49 1.59 3.32 4.24
N MET A 50 2.87 3.27 3.90
CA MET A 50 3.49 2.20 3.12
C MET A 50 4.76 1.76 3.83
N ALA A 51 5.06 0.47 3.77
CA ALA A 51 6.32 -0.10 4.21
C ALA A 51 6.76 -1.20 3.26
N GLU A 52 8.07 -1.42 3.20
CA GLU A 52 8.67 -2.57 2.56
C GLU A 52 8.62 -3.73 3.56
N TYR A 53 8.21 -4.91 3.12
CA TYR A 53 8.20 -6.09 3.97
C TYR A 53 8.52 -7.32 3.12
N GLU A 54 9.70 -7.91 3.32
CA GLU A 54 10.18 -9.10 2.60
C GLU A 54 10.14 -8.94 1.07
N GLY A 55 10.58 -7.78 0.56
CA GLY A 55 10.55 -7.46 -0.87
C GLY A 55 9.17 -7.10 -1.42
N LYS A 56 8.15 -7.03 -0.55
CA LYS A 56 6.77 -6.69 -0.90
C LYS A 56 6.44 -5.29 -0.42
N LEU A 57 5.33 -4.78 -0.93
CA LEU A 57 4.75 -3.52 -0.49
C LEU A 57 3.58 -3.79 0.45
N ALA A 58 3.70 -3.35 1.70
CA ALA A 58 2.58 -3.29 2.64
C ALA A 58 1.95 -1.89 2.58
N VAL A 59 0.65 -1.81 2.30
CA VAL A 59 -0.12 -0.55 2.28
C VAL A 59 -1.15 -0.58 3.39
N PHE A 60 -1.15 0.45 4.24
CA PHE A 60 -2.03 0.56 5.40
C PHE A 60 -3.02 1.71 5.29
N TRP A 61 -4.23 1.49 5.79
CA TRP A 61 -5.27 2.51 5.91
C TRP A 61 -6.17 2.24 7.12
N SER A 62 -6.74 3.31 7.68
CA SER A 62 -7.83 3.21 8.64
C SER A 62 -9.18 3.20 7.91
N GLN A 63 -10.16 2.47 8.45
CA GLN A 63 -11.52 2.42 7.93
C GLN A 63 -12.52 2.33 9.07
N ILE A 64 -13.52 3.22 9.06
CA ILE A 64 -14.63 3.19 10.03
C ILE A 64 -15.42 1.89 9.78
N ASN A 65 -15.62 1.13 10.85
CA ASN A 65 -16.42 -0.08 10.87
C ASN A 65 -17.81 0.26 11.44
N THR A 66 -18.81 0.26 10.57
CA THR A 66 -20.20 0.65 10.87
C THR A 66 -21.06 -0.49 11.39
N ASP A 67 -20.56 -1.73 11.42
CA ASP A 67 -21.34 -2.92 11.81
C ASP A 67 -21.42 -3.10 13.34
N HIS A 68 -20.80 -2.20 14.09
CA HIS A 68 -20.79 -2.23 15.55
C HIS A 68 -21.69 -1.14 16.13
N ALA A 69 -22.40 -1.49 17.22
CA ALA A 69 -23.24 -0.55 17.99
C ALA A 69 -22.46 0.66 18.55
N LEU A 70 -21.12 0.59 18.56
CA LEU A 70 -20.19 1.68 18.85
C LEU A 70 -19.28 1.85 17.64
N MET A 71 -19.03 3.09 17.19
CA MET A 71 -18.09 3.36 16.10
C MET A 71 -16.71 2.79 16.44
N LYS A 72 -16.23 1.85 15.62
CA LYS A 72 -14.88 1.30 15.71
C LYS A 72 -14.09 1.66 14.46
N MET A 73 -12.77 1.64 14.58
CA MET A 73 -11.84 1.86 13.49
C MET A 73 -11.04 0.59 13.23
N ASP A 74 -11.09 0.07 12.00
CA ASP A 74 -10.22 -1.02 11.56
C ASP A 74 -8.94 -0.43 10.97
N ILE A 75 -7.79 -0.97 11.38
CA ILE A 75 -6.53 -0.79 10.69
C ILE A 75 -6.41 -1.93 9.70
N ARG A 76 -6.39 -1.61 8.41
CA ARG A 76 -6.30 -2.58 7.32
C ARG A 76 -4.95 -2.53 6.65
N CYS A 77 -4.56 -3.66 6.09
CA CYS A 77 -3.33 -3.79 5.33
C CYS A 77 -3.60 -4.58 4.04
N ARG A 78 -2.86 -4.23 3.00
CA ARG A 78 -2.75 -4.98 1.76
C ARG A 78 -1.28 -5.23 1.47
N MET A 79 -0.92 -6.50 1.32
CA MET A 79 0.42 -6.95 0.93
C MET A 79 0.43 -7.20 -0.58
N ILE A 80 1.35 -6.53 -1.28
CA ILE A 80 1.46 -6.56 -2.73
C ILE A 80 2.85 -7.07 -3.09
N ALA A 81 2.91 -8.27 -3.67
CA ALA A 81 4.12 -8.76 -4.32
C ALA A 81 4.40 -7.96 -5.59
N LEU A 82 5.68 -7.78 -5.91
CA LEU A 82 6.15 -6.96 -7.02
C LEU A 82 6.95 -7.83 -7.97
N ASP A 83 6.53 -7.87 -9.23
CA ASP A 83 7.19 -8.64 -10.28
C ASP A 83 7.73 -7.71 -11.37
N ARG A 84 8.99 -7.92 -11.77
CA ARG A 84 9.61 -7.20 -12.88
C ARG A 84 9.40 -7.98 -14.18
N VAL A 85 8.74 -7.35 -15.15
CA VAL A 85 8.47 -7.93 -16.47
C VAL A 85 9.07 -7.01 -17.53
N GLY A 86 10.31 -7.30 -17.94
CA GLY A 86 11.08 -6.41 -18.80
C GLY A 86 11.34 -5.06 -18.11
N GLU A 87 10.81 -3.98 -18.68
CA GLU A 87 10.89 -2.62 -18.10
C GLU A 87 9.62 -2.21 -17.34
N GLU A 88 8.67 -3.14 -17.13
CA GLU A 88 7.51 -2.93 -16.28
C GLU A 88 7.70 -3.52 -14.89
N ILE A 89 7.03 -2.88 -13.93
CA ILE A 89 6.79 -3.45 -12.62
C ILE A 89 5.29 -3.69 -12.52
N ARG A 90 4.93 -4.93 -12.22
CA ARG A 90 3.57 -5.37 -11.96
C ARG A 90 3.43 -5.73 -10.50
N GLY A 91 2.20 -5.74 -10.01
CA GLY A 91 1.93 -6.19 -8.66
C GLY A 91 0.86 -7.27 -8.60
N LYS A 92 0.88 -8.01 -7.51
CA LYS A 92 -0.13 -9.01 -7.18
C LYS A 92 -0.49 -8.89 -5.71
N ILE A 93 -1.78 -8.81 -5.42
CA ILE A 93 -2.25 -8.83 -4.03
C ILE A 93 -2.09 -10.26 -3.51
N GLU A 94 -1.20 -10.44 -2.53
CA GLU A 94 -1.03 -11.74 -1.86
C GLU A 94 -1.89 -11.84 -0.61
N TRP A 95 -2.14 -10.72 0.06
CA TRP A 95 -2.95 -10.69 1.26
C TRP A 95 -3.64 -9.33 1.42
N SER A 96 -4.86 -9.34 1.94
CA SER A 96 -5.59 -8.14 2.32
C SER A 96 -6.50 -8.47 3.51
N GLY A 97 -6.46 -7.65 4.56
CA GLY A 97 -7.24 -7.92 5.76
C GLY A 97 -7.18 -6.84 6.82
N ILE A 98 -7.83 -7.11 7.94
CA ILE A 98 -7.82 -6.28 9.15
C ILE A 98 -6.64 -6.73 10.01
N MET A 99 -5.76 -5.80 10.36
CA MET A 99 -4.63 -6.03 11.26
C MET A 99 -5.04 -5.83 12.72
N ALA A 100 -5.89 -4.83 12.97
CA ALA A 100 -6.40 -4.51 14.31
C ALA A 100 -7.73 -3.75 14.20
N THR A 101 -8.54 -3.85 15.25
CA THR A 101 -9.76 -3.05 15.41
C THR A 101 -9.69 -2.30 16.73
N CYS A 102 -9.99 -1.00 16.69
CA CYS A 102 -9.87 -0.11 17.84
C CYS A 102 -11.20 0.58 18.13
N SER A 103 -11.45 0.89 19.41
CA SER A 103 -12.72 1.47 19.88
C SER A 103 -12.73 3.01 19.87
N TYR A 104 -11.72 3.63 19.26
CA TYR A 104 -11.54 5.07 19.18
C TYR A 104 -10.84 5.43 17.86
N ASP A 105 -10.89 6.71 17.50
CA ASP A 105 -10.24 7.23 16.30
C ASP A 105 -8.72 7.05 16.37
N ILE A 106 -8.17 6.46 15.33
CA ILE A 106 -6.73 6.23 15.19
C ILE A 106 -6.22 6.90 13.92
N THR A 107 -5.01 7.45 14.03
CA THR A 107 -4.22 7.90 12.89
C THR A 107 -2.91 7.13 12.87
N LEU A 108 -2.59 6.52 11.72
CA LEU A 108 -1.29 5.87 11.55
C LEU A 108 -0.22 6.94 11.35
N ARG A 109 0.79 6.98 12.24
CA ARG A 109 1.89 7.95 12.14
C ARG A 109 3.11 7.40 11.42
N HIS A 110 3.57 6.23 11.86
CA HIS A 110 4.77 5.56 11.36
C HIS A 110 4.48 4.07 11.16
N CYS A 111 5.17 3.47 10.20
CA CYS A 111 5.23 2.03 10.04
C CYS A 111 6.72 1.67 10.04
N LEU A 112 7.12 0.84 11.00
CA LEU A 112 8.50 0.41 11.18
C LEU A 112 8.53 -1.10 11.00
N VAL A 113 9.45 -1.55 10.17
CA VAL A 113 9.72 -2.97 9.98
C VAL A 113 10.69 -3.38 11.07
N VAL A 114 10.35 -4.42 11.83
CA VAL A 114 11.21 -4.99 12.87
C VAL A 114 11.50 -6.43 12.51
N SER A 115 12.75 -6.87 12.68
CA SER A 115 13.08 -8.29 12.67
C SER A 115 12.73 -8.88 14.03
N ALA A 116 12.14 -10.09 14.04
CA ALA A 116 12.17 -10.92 15.22
C ALA A 116 13.47 -11.72 15.14
N ASP A 117 14.39 -11.45 16.09
CA ASP A 117 15.63 -12.22 16.25
C ASP A 117 15.35 -13.66 16.72
#